data_AF-A0A7X7TA75-F1
#
_entry.id   AF-A0A7X7TA75-F1
#
_cell.length_a   1.000
_cell.length_b   1.000
_cell.length_c   1.000
_cell.angle_alpha   90.00
_cell.angle_beta   90.00
_cell.angle_gamma   90.00
#
_symmetry.space_group_name_H-M   'P 1'
#
loop_
_entity.id
_entity.type
_entity.pdbx_description
1 polymer ?
#
loop_
_entity_poly.entity_id
_entity_poly.type
_entity_poly.pdbx_seq_one_letter_code
_entity_poly.pdbx_strand_id
1 'polypeptide(L)' 'MNPGLTRAIFGISITLSLLAGMMAYLITYEEYRHHYCNKPEVMKAALKAAGFAFVFFLGLGVALGLILPFCF' A
#
# COMPACT_ATOMS: atom_id res chain seq x y z
N MET A 1 23.94 -3.89 11.35
CA MET A 1 22.86 -2.88 11.22
C MET A 1 23.39 -1.69 10.44
N ASN A 2 23.12 -1.65 9.13
CA ASN A 2 23.44 -0.49 8.30
C ASN A 2 22.31 0.56 8.43
N PRO A 3 22.52 1.66 9.18
CA PRO A 3 21.45 2.63 9.44
C PRO A 3 21.07 3.42 8.18
N GLY A 4 21.96 3.53 7.19
CA GLY A 4 21.67 4.17 5.90
C GLY A 4 20.68 3.37 5.08
N LEU A 5 20.89 2.06 4.97
CA LEU A 5 20.00 1.15 4.25
C LEU A 5 18.59 1.11 4.86
N THR A 6 18.52 1.05 6.20
CA THR A 6 17.26 1.04 6.96
C THR A 6 16.41 2.29 6.65
N ARG A 7 17.04 3.48 6.68
CA ARG A 7 16.36 4.76 6.40
C ARG A 7 15.87 4.84 4.95
N ALA A 8 16.68 4.35 4.00
CA ALA A 8 16.30 4.31 2.59
C ALA A 8 15.09 3.41 2.35
N ILE A 9 15.08 2.20 2.93
CA ILE A 9 13.97 1.26 2.81
C ILE A 9 12.68 1.89 3.37
N PHE A 10 12.72 2.46 4.58
CA PHE A 10 11.53 3.10 5.15
C PHE A 10 10.98 4.24 4.30
N GLY A 11 11.86 5.10 3.77
CA GLY A 11 11.44 6.22 2.91
C GLY A 11 10.76 5.75 1.62
N ILE A 12 11.33 4.73 0.97
CA ILE A 12 10.77 4.13 -0.26
C ILE A 12 9.45 3.43 0.07
N SER A 13 9.41 2.65 1.14
CA SER A 13 8.23 1.89 1.54
C SER A 13 7.04 2.79 1.85
N ILE A 14 7.23 3.90 2.58
CA ILE A 14 6.13 4.85 2.86
C ILE A 14 5.55 5.40 1.55
N THR A 15 6.42 5.85 0.65
CA THR A 15 6.02 6.45 -0.63
C THR A 15 5.30 5.44 -1.53
N LEU A 16 5.86 4.23 -1.67
CA LEU A 16 5.27 3.18 -2.50
C LEU A 16 3.99 2.62 -1.91
N SER A 17 3.88 2.52 -0.58
CA SER A 17 2.65 2.03 0.06
C SER A 17 1.50 3.01 -0.13
N LEU A 18 1.78 4.31 -0.03
CA LEU A 18 0.78 5.35 -0.30
C LEU A 18 0.32 5.28 -1.77
N LEU A 19 1.26 5.17 -2.71
CA LEU A 19 0.95 5.01 -4.13
C LEU A 19 0.13 3.74 -4.40
N ALA A 20 0.51 2.61 -3.79
CA ALA A 20 -0.21 1.35 -3.92
C ALA A 20 -1.65 1.44 -3.40
N GLY A 21 -1.87 2.10 -2.26
CA GLY A 21 -3.21 2.36 -1.73
C GLY A 21 -4.06 3.21 -2.68
N MET A 22 -3.49 4.29 -3.23
CA MET A 22 -4.18 5.15 -4.21
C MET A 22 -4.53 4.40 -5.50
N MET A 23 -3.61 3.59 -6.02
CA MET A 23 -3.88 2.78 -7.21
C MET A 23 -4.93 1.71 -6.94
N ALA A 24 -4.86 1.02 -5.80
CA ALA A 24 -5.86 0.03 -5.42
C ALA A 24 -7.25 0.66 -5.28
N TYR A 25 -7.35 1.88 -4.74
CA TYR A 25 -8.59 2.64 -4.72
C TYR A 25 -9.12 2.89 -6.13
N LEU A 26 -8.30 3.49 -7.01
CA LEU A 26 -8.71 3.91 -8.34
C LEU A 26 -9.15 2.71 -9.19
N ILE A 27 -8.35 1.65 -9.23
CA ILE A 27 -8.66 0.43 -9.97
C ILE A 27 -9.98 -0.17 -9.48
N THR A 28 -10.12 -0.35 -8.16
CA THR A 28 -11.33 -0.97 -7.58
C THR A 28 -12.56 -0.10 -7.82
N TYR A 29 -12.45 1.22 -7.64
CA TYR A 29 -13.55 2.16 -7.85
C TYR A 29 -13.99 2.20 -9.30
N GLU A 30 -13.04 2.27 -10.24
CA GLU A 30 -13.32 2.35 -11.66
C GLU A 30 -14.00 1.07 -12.18
N GLU A 31 -13.49 -0.08 -11.78
CA GLU A 31 -14.06 -1.40 -12.09
C GLU A 31 -15.48 -1.53 -11.52
N TYR A 32 -15.67 -1.24 -10.23
CA TYR A 32 -16.94 -1.48 -9.56
C TYR A 32 -17.99 -0.44 -9.93
N ARG A 33 -17.60 0.80 -10.28
CA ARG A 33 -18.54 1.81 -10.78
C ARG A 33 -19.13 1.42 -12.13
N HIS A 34 -18.40 0.66 -12.95
CA HIS A 34 -18.91 0.17 -14.23
C HIS A 34 -19.98 -0.93 -14.03
N HIS A 35 -19.79 -1.78 -13.03
CA HIS A 35 -20.66 -2.93 -12.77
C HIS A 35 -21.82 -2.67 -11.80
N TYR A 36 -21.67 -1.75 -10.86
CA TYR A 36 -22.64 -1.52 -9.79
C TYR A 36 -23.14 -0.07 -9.77
N CYS A 37 -24.47 0.12 -9.75
CA CYS A 37 -25.08 1.45 -9.64
C CYS A 37 -24.95 2.06 -8.22
N ASN A 38 -24.70 1.25 -7.20
CA ASN A 38 -24.71 1.70 -5.81
C ASN A 38 -23.37 2.36 -5.40
N LYS A 39 -23.21 3.64 -5.75
CA LYS A 39 -22.01 4.46 -5.48
C LYS A 39 -21.43 4.34 -4.05
N PRO A 40 -22.21 4.40 -2.96
CA PRO A 40 -21.66 4.30 -1.60
C PRO A 40 -21.03 2.94 -1.30
N GLU A 41 -21.55 1.85 -1.88
CA GLU A 41 -20.97 0.51 -1.70
C GLU A 41 -19.66 0.36 -2.50
N VAL A 42 -19.63 0.90 -3.73
CA VAL A 42 -18.42 0.96 -4.56
C VAL A 42 -17.30 1.73 -3.85
N MET A 43 -17.60 2.89 -3.26
CA MET A 43 -16.62 3.67 -2.49
C MET A 43 -16.12 2.91 -1.26
N LYS A 44 -17.00 2.22 -0.52
CA LYS A 44 -16.60 1.38 0.62
C LYS A 44 -15.68 0.25 0.20
N ALA A 45 -15.97 -0.43 -0.91
CA ALA A 45 -15.13 -1.50 -1.43
C ALA A 45 -13.75 -0.97 -1.85
N ALA A 46 -13.71 0.13 -2.60
CA ALA A 46 -12.47 0.77 -3.01
C ALA A 46 -11.61 1.25 -1.83
N LEU A 47 -12.22 1.84 -0.79
CA LEU A 47 -11.52 2.23 0.43
C LEU A 47 -10.96 1.02 1.21
N LYS A 48 -11.68 -0.09 1.26
CA LYS A 48 -11.18 -1.33 1.87
C LYS A 48 -9.97 -1.87 1.10
N ALA A 49 -10.02 -1.89 -0.23
CA ALA A 49 -8.91 -2.31 -1.07
C ALA A 49 -7.68 -1.40 -0.90
N ALA A 50 -7.89 -0.08 -0.89
CA ALA A 50 -6.87 0.92 -0.64
C ALA A 50 -6.17 0.75 0.70
N GLY A 51 -6.96 0.61 1.77
CA GLY A 51 -6.45 0.39 3.12
C GLY A 51 -5.66 -0.91 3.24
N PHE A 52 -6.17 -2.00 2.64
CA PHE A 52 -5.48 -3.29 2.64
C PHE A 52 -4.13 -3.20 1.91
N ALA A 53 -4.09 -2.63 0.70
CA ALA A 53 -2.87 -2.47 -0.07
C ALA A 53 -1.83 -1.61 0.68
N PHE A 54 -2.27 -0.46 1.22
CA PHE A 54 -1.39 0.41 2.00
C PHE A 54 -0.77 -0.32 3.20
N VAL A 55 -1.58 -0.98 4.02
CA VAL A 55 -1.12 -1.68 5.22
C VAL A 55 -0.21 -2.86 4.84
N PHE A 56 -0.54 -3.60 3.80
CA PHE A 56 0.27 -4.74 3.34
C PHE A 56 1.66 -4.30 2.88
N PHE A 57 1.74 -3.31 1.99
CA PHE A 57 3.03 -2.83 1.48
C PHE A 57 3.84 -2.10 2.54
N LEU A 58 3.17 -1.38 3.45
CA LEU A 58 3.87 -0.72 4.55
C LEU A 58 4.45 -1.74 5.53
N GLY A 59 3.65 -2.76 5.90
CA GLY A 59 4.10 -3.87 6.75
C GLY A 59 5.25 -4.66 6.11
N LEU A 60 5.15 -4.94 4.81
CA LEU A 60 6.23 -5.55 4.04
C LEU A 60 7.50 -4.69 4.07
N GLY A 61 7.35 -3.38 3.85
CA GLY A 61 8.45 -2.42 3.92
C GLY A 61 9.12 -2.38 5.29
N VAL A 62 8.34 -2.41 6.36
CA VAL A 62 8.86 -2.49 7.73
C VAL A 62 9.61 -3.80 7.97
N ALA A 63 9.04 -4.94 7.54
CA ALA A 63 9.71 -6.23 7.65
C ALA A 63 11.05 -6.24 6.89
N LEU A 64 11.08 -5.72 5.65
CA LEU A 64 12.30 -5.61 4.86
C LEU A 64 13.32 -4.67 5.47
N GLY A 65 12.87 -3.52 6.00
CA GLY A 65 13.71 -2.54 6.68
C GLY A 65 14.35 -3.08 7.96
N LEU A 66 13.71 -4.06 8.61
CA LEU A 66 14.28 -4.75 9.77
C LEU A 66 15.21 -5.89 9.35
N ILE A 67 14.84 -6.72 8.37
CA ILE A 67 15.58 -7.96 8.04
C ILE A 67 16.82 -7.68 7.19
N LEU A 68 16.71 -6.89 6.12
CA LEU A 68 17.79 -6.70 5.15
C LEU A 68 19.08 -6.11 5.76
N PRO A 69 19.04 -5.13 6.68
CA PRO A 69 20.25 -4.57 7.30
C PRO A 69 21.01 -5.50 8.27
N PHE A 70 20.50 -6.71 8.51
CA PHE A 70 21.23 -7.79 9.19
C PHE A 70 21.86 -8.79 8.22
N CYS A 71 21.31 -8.93 7.01
CA CYS A 71 21.86 -9.81 5.97
C CYS A 71 23.01 -9.16 5.18
N PHE A 72 23.07 -7.82 5.12
CA PHE A 72 24.09 -7.02 4.45
C PHE A 72 24.77 -6.07 5.43
#